data_AF-A0A2N3VLU7-F1
#
_entry.id   AF-A0A2N3VLU7-F1
#
_cell.length_a   1.000
_cell.length_b   1.000
_cell.length_c   1.000
_cell.angle_alpha   90.00
_cell.angle_beta   90.00
_cell.angle_gamma   90.00
#
_symmetry.space_group_name_H-M   'P 1'
#
loop_
_entity.id
_entity.type
_entity.pdbx_description
1 polymer ?
#
loop_
_entity_poly.entity_id
_entity_poly.type
_entity_poly.pdbx_seq_one_letter_code
_entity_poly.pdbx_strand_id
1 'polypeptide(L)'
;MRHSPTAAIFTATAALLLATGCSNDKPDRDPGPIPPPPSARATPQPTRTHRTATVAARTAAAKILHANVQHYRNALNTGRRTWGTSQFGPWQTKTLTDLTYQDAFTTADQHFTADTEPDSINTWHDDIAAATDAINQWAQHNTLATAAEPAPASHDAEAALTKADQDAANVAAGK
;
A
#
# COMPACT_ATOMS: atom_id res chain seq x y z
N MET A 1 -4.33 51.25 -27.81
CA MET A 1 -4.60 51.88 -26.50
C MET A 1 -5.30 50.85 -25.63
N ARG A 2 -4.92 50.52 -24.40
CA ARG A 2 -3.77 50.90 -23.56
C ARG A 2 -3.39 49.70 -22.65
N HIS A 3 -2.08 49.43 -22.53
CA HIS A 3 -1.34 48.79 -21.42
C HIS A 3 -1.94 47.62 -20.57
N SER A 4 -1.30 46.45 -20.70
CA SER A 4 -0.92 45.55 -19.58
C SER A 4 0.28 46.18 -18.80
N PRO A 5 0.79 45.65 -17.65
CA PRO A 5 1.05 44.25 -17.26
C PRO A 5 0.18 43.84 -16.03
N THR A 6 0.48 42.95 -15.08
CA THR A 6 1.71 42.21 -14.65
C THR A 6 1.34 40.90 -13.91
N ALA A 7 2.32 40.02 -13.67
CA ALA A 7 2.19 38.76 -12.92
C ALA A 7 2.96 38.78 -11.58
N ALA A 8 2.74 37.75 -10.74
CA ALA A 8 3.64 37.39 -9.64
C ALA A 8 3.81 35.86 -9.57
N ILE A 9 5.05 35.40 -9.55
CA ILE A 9 5.45 33.99 -9.36
C ILE A 9 6.16 33.91 -8.01
N PHE A 10 5.91 32.86 -7.23
CA PHE A 10 6.72 32.53 -6.05
C PHE A 10 7.14 31.06 -6.05
N THR A 11 8.27 30.79 -6.71
CA THR A 11 9.16 29.69 -6.36
C THR A 11 10.12 30.14 -5.27
N ALA A 12 10.39 29.26 -4.29
CA ALA A 12 11.48 29.43 -3.33
C ALA A 12 12.07 28.06 -3.01
N THR A 13 13.29 27.81 -3.47
CA THR A 13 14.00 26.54 -3.30
C THR A 13 15.09 26.68 -2.24
N ALA A 14 15.24 25.65 -1.40
CA ALA A 14 16.43 25.25 -0.63
C ALA A 14 17.46 26.30 -0.14
N ALA A 15 17.79 26.24 1.16
CA ALA A 15 19.18 26.25 1.60
C ALA A 15 19.36 25.55 2.95
N LEU A 16 20.41 24.72 3.05
CA LEU A 16 20.99 24.22 4.30
C LEU A 16 22.29 25.02 4.53
N LEU A 17 22.60 25.51 5.74
CA LEU A 17 23.98 25.76 6.19
C LEU A 17 24.11 26.11 7.69
N LEU A 18 25.36 26.13 8.17
CA LEU A 18 25.77 25.95 9.56
C LEU A 18 26.01 27.24 10.37
N ALA A 19 25.69 27.15 11.67
CA ALA A 19 26.42 27.66 12.85
C ALA A 19 27.09 29.06 12.88
N THR A 20 26.60 29.91 13.79
CA THR A 20 27.35 30.83 14.70
C THR A 20 26.34 31.58 15.59
N GLY A 21 26.62 32.05 16.82
CA GLY A 21 27.79 31.86 17.67
C GLY A 21 28.27 33.14 18.39
N CYS A 22 27.58 33.59 19.46
CA CYS A 22 27.93 34.67 20.41
C CYS A 22 26.92 34.67 21.59
N SER A 23 27.19 35.00 22.86
CA SER A 23 28.45 35.27 23.59
C SER A 23 28.24 35.20 25.12
N ASN A 24 29.29 34.77 25.85
CA ASN A 24 29.61 35.05 27.28
C ASN A 24 28.64 34.56 28.39
N ASP A 25 29.06 34.23 29.61
CA ASP A 25 30.41 34.28 30.24
C ASP A 25 30.70 33.06 31.18
N LYS A 26 31.86 33.03 31.83
CA LYS A 26 32.46 31.92 32.62
C LYS A 26 32.16 31.96 34.13
N PRO A 27 32.53 30.91 34.93
CA PRO A 27 32.53 29.46 34.70
C PRO A 27 31.94 28.70 35.92
N ASP A 28 32.39 27.45 36.13
CA ASP A 28 32.48 26.75 37.44
C ASP A 28 31.21 26.09 38.04
N ARG A 29 30.85 24.94 37.47
CA ARG A 29 30.63 23.70 38.25
C ARG A 29 30.76 22.48 37.33
N ASP A 30 31.56 21.50 37.74
CA ASP A 30 31.73 20.22 37.05
C ASP A 30 30.47 19.34 37.21
N PRO A 31 29.69 19.08 36.14
CA PRO A 31 28.57 18.15 36.19
C PRO A 31 29.09 16.74 35.98
N GLY A 32 29.48 16.08 37.08
CA GLY A 32 29.98 14.70 37.05
C GLY A 32 29.04 13.74 36.29
N PRO A 33 29.57 12.65 35.69
CA PRO A 33 28.88 11.91 34.62
C PRO A 33 27.44 11.54 34.95
N ILE A 34 26.50 12.10 34.18
CA ILE A 34 25.09 11.70 34.25
C ILE A 34 25.03 10.20 33.90
N PRO A 35 24.54 9.33 34.80
CA PRO A 35 24.44 7.91 34.50
C PRO A 35 23.46 7.72 33.33
N PRO A 36 23.72 6.79 32.39
CA PRO A 36 22.77 6.50 31.34
C PRO A 36 21.43 6.08 31.95
N PRO A 37 20.28 6.41 31.34
CA PRO A 37 18.98 5.98 31.84
C PRO A 37 18.97 4.45 31.96
N PRO A 38 18.39 3.88 33.03
CA PRO A 38 18.42 2.44 33.24
C PRO A 38 17.75 1.74 32.05
N SER A 39 18.53 0.95 31.31
CA SER A 39 18.06 0.24 30.12
C SER A 39 16.77 -0.51 30.44
N ALA A 40 15.65 -0.08 29.86
CA ALA A 40 14.36 -0.69 30.07
C ALA A 40 14.47 -2.18 29.72
N ARG A 41 14.39 -3.04 30.74
CA ARG A 41 14.61 -4.48 30.57
C ARG A 41 13.46 -5.00 29.72
N ALA A 42 13.72 -5.25 28.43
CA ALA A 42 12.74 -5.74 27.50
C ALA A 42 12.04 -6.97 28.09
N THR A 43 10.76 -6.81 28.43
CA THR A 43 9.94 -7.91 28.91
C THR A 43 9.92 -8.95 27.79
N PRO A 44 10.19 -10.24 28.06
CA PRO A 44 10.06 -11.26 27.03
C PRO A 44 8.62 -11.25 26.52
N GLN A 45 8.43 -10.73 25.31
CA GLN A 45 7.14 -10.73 24.66
C GLN A 45 6.73 -12.20 24.49
N PRO A 46 5.59 -12.63 25.05
CA PRO A 46 5.25 -14.04 25.06
C PRO A 46 5.16 -14.53 23.61
N THR A 47 5.96 -15.53 23.27
CA THR A 47 5.95 -16.15 21.95
C THR A 47 4.55 -16.71 21.72
N ARG A 48 3.73 -16.02 20.91
CA ARG A 48 2.39 -16.49 20.57
C ARG A 48 2.54 -17.85 19.91
N THR A 49 2.03 -18.89 20.57
CA THR A 49 1.87 -20.20 19.97
C THR A 49 0.66 -20.17 19.04
N HIS A 50 0.82 -19.51 17.87
CA HIS A 50 -0.24 -19.37 16.86
C HIS A 50 -0.87 -20.74 16.60
N ARG A 51 -2.12 -20.89 17.05
CA ARG A 51 -2.89 -22.12 16.93
C ARG A 51 -3.64 -22.03 15.61
N THR A 52 -3.22 -22.80 14.62
CA THR A 52 -3.85 -22.81 13.31
C THR A 52 -5.38 -22.90 13.43
N ALA A 53 -6.09 -21.91 12.87
CA ALA A 53 -7.55 -21.88 12.88
C ALA A 53 -8.16 -23.13 12.21
N THR A 54 -9.45 -23.38 12.45
CA THR A 54 -10.15 -24.55 11.86
C THR A 54 -10.05 -24.52 10.32
N VAL A 55 -9.97 -25.70 9.69
CA VAL A 55 -9.88 -25.80 8.22
C VAL A 55 -11.04 -25.05 7.55
N ALA A 56 -12.25 -25.17 8.09
CA ALA A 56 -13.43 -24.48 7.57
C ALA A 56 -13.28 -22.94 7.61
N ALA A 57 -12.78 -22.37 8.71
CA ALA A 57 -12.51 -20.94 8.83
C ALA A 57 -11.47 -20.46 7.80
N ARG A 58 -10.35 -21.18 7.69
CA ARG A 58 -9.28 -20.87 6.73
C ARG A 58 -9.73 -20.93 5.28
N THR A 59 -10.50 -21.96 4.92
CA THR A 59 -11.06 -22.10 3.57
C THR A 59 -12.14 -21.04 3.27
N ALA A 60 -12.91 -20.61 4.27
CA ALA A 60 -13.88 -19.53 4.11
C ALA A 60 -13.18 -18.18 3.85
N ALA A 61 -12.18 -17.83 4.67
CA ALA A 61 -11.34 -16.65 4.48
C ALA A 61 -10.67 -16.65 3.10
N ALA A 62 -9.89 -17.70 2.79
CA ALA A 62 -9.19 -17.81 1.52
C ALA A 62 -10.11 -17.66 0.30
N LYS A 63 -11.35 -18.16 0.36
CA LYS A 63 -12.34 -18.00 -0.71
C LYS A 63 -12.74 -16.54 -0.93
N ILE A 64 -12.87 -15.74 0.12
CA ILE A 64 -13.14 -14.29 0.04
C ILE A 64 -11.94 -13.58 -0.60
N LEU A 65 -10.73 -13.89 -0.13
CA LEU A 65 -9.47 -13.32 -0.62
C LEU A 65 -9.25 -13.60 -2.11
N HIS A 66 -9.35 -14.87 -2.54
CA HIS A 66 -9.28 -15.26 -3.95
C HIS A 66 -10.36 -14.56 -4.79
N ALA A 67 -11.61 -14.45 -4.30
CA ALA A 67 -12.67 -13.78 -5.05
C ALA A 67 -12.36 -12.30 -5.32
N ASN A 68 -11.73 -11.61 -4.37
CA ASN A 68 -11.28 -10.23 -4.56
C ASN A 68 -10.07 -10.13 -5.51
N VAL A 69 -9.09 -11.05 -5.43
CA VAL A 69 -8.01 -11.14 -6.43
C VAL A 69 -8.56 -11.32 -7.85
N GLN A 70 -9.58 -12.17 -8.03
CA GLN A 70 -10.23 -12.37 -9.34
C GLN A 70 -11.04 -11.14 -9.79
N HIS A 71 -11.61 -10.36 -8.87
CA HIS A 71 -12.23 -9.06 -9.19
C HIS A 71 -11.20 -8.09 -9.80
N TYR A 72 -10.04 -7.89 -9.17
CA TYR A 72 -9.01 -7.00 -9.72
C TYR A 72 -8.35 -7.54 -11.01
N ARG A 73 -8.18 -8.87 -11.16
CA ARG A 73 -7.80 -9.50 -12.44
C ARG A 73 -8.80 -9.18 -13.55
N ASN A 74 -10.11 -9.25 -13.25
CA ASN A 74 -11.16 -8.90 -14.20
C ASN A 74 -11.23 -7.38 -14.49
N ALA A 75 -10.95 -6.52 -13.50
CA ALA A 75 -10.81 -5.08 -13.70
C ALA A 75 -9.66 -4.78 -14.68
N LEU A 76 -8.46 -5.32 -14.46
CA LEU A 76 -7.30 -5.14 -15.33
C LEU A 76 -7.55 -5.67 -16.76
N ASN A 77 -8.19 -6.84 -16.88
CA ASN A 77 -8.59 -7.38 -18.17
C ASN A 77 -9.62 -6.49 -18.89
N THR A 78 -10.47 -5.77 -18.16
CA THR A 78 -11.43 -4.82 -18.73
C THR A 78 -10.74 -3.56 -19.21
N GLY A 79 -9.77 -3.02 -18.46
CA GLY A 79 -8.95 -1.88 -18.90
C GLY A 79 -8.22 -2.17 -20.21
N ARG A 80 -7.54 -3.32 -20.28
CA ARG A 80 -6.85 -3.76 -21.51
C ARG A 80 -7.78 -3.97 -22.70
N ARG A 81 -9.01 -4.45 -22.51
CA ARG A 81 -10.02 -4.62 -23.58
C ARG A 81 -10.75 -3.34 -23.99
N THR A 82 -10.77 -2.33 -23.13
CA THR A 82 -11.44 -1.05 -23.38
C THR A 82 -10.49 0.04 -23.86
N TRP A 83 -9.18 -0.21 -23.82
CA TRP A 83 -8.14 0.64 -24.41
C TRP A 83 -8.48 1.07 -25.85
N GLY A 84 -8.15 2.31 -26.20
CA GLY A 84 -8.53 2.92 -27.48
C GLY A 84 -10.04 3.17 -27.69
N THR A 85 -10.93 2.63 -26.85
CA THR A 85 -12.39 2.78 -26.97
C THR A 85 -12.95 3.81 -25.99
N SER A 86 -14.12 4.37 -26.29
CA SER A 86 -14.86 5.27 -25.39
C SER A 86 -15.21 4.66 -24.01
N GLN A 87 -15.09 3.34 -23.83
CA GLN A 87 -15.32 2.65 -22.56
C GLN A 87 -14.15 2.75 -21.58
N PHE A 88 -12.95 3.18 -22.03
CA PHE A 88 -11.78 3.28 -21.15
C PHE A 88 -11.97 4.31 -20.04
N GLY A 89 -12.55 5.48 -20.34
CA GLY A 89 -12.80 6.53 -19.33
C GLY A 89 -13.72 6.07 -18.19
N PRO A 90 -14.92 5.52 -18.49
CA PRO A 90 -15.79 4.90 -17.49
C PRO A 90 -15.10 3.78 -16.67
N TRP A 91 -14.28 2.95 -17.32
CA TRP A 91 -13.48 1.94 -16.63
C TRP A 91 -12.46 2.58 -15.67
N GLN A 92 -11.68 3.56 -16.16
CA GLN A 92 -10.64 4.28 -15.42
C GLN A 92 -11.23 4.96 -14.17
N THR A 93 -12.36 5.65 -14.29
CA THR A 93 -13.04 6.28 -13.14
C THR A 93 -13.50 5.26 -12.09
N LYS A 94 -14.03 4.10 -12.52
CA LYS A 94 -14.39 3.03 -11.57
C LYS A 94 -13.14 2.48 -10.88
N THR A 95 -12.11 2.13 -11.64
CA THR A 95 -10.88 1.52 -11.11
C THR A 95 -10.17 2.41 -10.10
N LEU A 96 -10.03 3.70 -10.40
CA LEU A 96 -9.39 4.68 -9.49
C LEU A 96 -10.17 4.96 -8.19
N THR A 97 -11.34 4.35 -8.00
CA THR A 97 -12.15 4.44 -6.78
C THR A 97 -12.45 3.07 -6.14
N ASP A 98 -11.86 1.98 -6.66
CA ASP A 98 -12.15 0.61 -6.24
C ASP A 98 -11.28 0.17 -5.06
N LEU A 99 -11.78 0.36 -3.84
CA LEU A 99 -11.15 -0.05 -2.58
C LEU A 99 -11.72 -1.37 -2.01
N THR A 100 -12.37 -2.20 -2.83
CA THR A 100 -13.08 -3.41 -2.39
C THR A 100 -12.18 -4.46 -1.71
N TYR A 101 -10.85 -4.38 -1.87
CA TYR A 101 -9.92 -5.21 -1.10
C TYR A 101 -10.00 -4.99 0.42
N GLN A 102 -10.38 -3.79 0.87
CA GLN A 102 -10.52 -3.46 2.30
C GLN A 102 -11.72 -4.19 2.93
N ASP A 103 -12.86 -4.24 2.23
CA ASP A 103 -14.05 -5.00 2.64
C ASP A 103 -13.77 -6.51 2.63
N ALA A 104 -13.01 -6.99 1.64
CA ALA A 104 -12.60 -8.39 1.51
C ALA A 104 -11.65 -8.81 2.64
N PHE A 105 -10.66 -7.98 2.99
CA PHE A 105 -9.80 -8.19 4.17
C PHE A 105 -10.63 -8.26 5.45
N THR A 106 -11.44 -7.23 5.69
CA THR A 106 -12.27 -7.10 6.91
C THR A 106 -13.26 -8.27 7.07
N THR A 107 -13.73 -8.85 5.97
CA THR A 107 -14.66 -10.00 5.98
C THR A 107 -13.92 -11.34 6.13
N ALA A 108 -12.68 -11.45 5.63
CA ALA A 108 -11.84 -12.63 5.81
C ALA A 108 -11.26 -12.73 7.23
N ASP A 109 -10.85 -11.60 7.82
CA ASP A 109 -10.32 -11.50 9.19
C ASP A 109 -11.31 -12.00 10.25
N GLN A 110 -12.62 -11.77 10.05
CA GLN A 110 -13.70 -12.27 10.93
C GLN A 110 -13.75 -13.80 11.11
N HIS A 111 -12.98 -14.57 10.34
CA HIS A 111 -12.79 -16.01 10.54
C HIS A 111 -11.67 -16.37 11.54
N PHE A 112 -10.95 -15.38 12.08
CA PHE A 112 -9.77 -15.54 12.92
C PHE A 112 -9.89 -14.86 14.29
N THR A 113 -8.84 -15.01 15.09
CA THR A 113 -8.56 -14.29 16.32
C THR A 113 -7.05 -14.04 16.39
N ALA A 114 -6.59 -13.13 17.25
CA ALA A 114 -5.16 -12.81 17.41
C ALA A 114 -4.25 -13.99 17.83
N ASP A 115 -4.82 -15.14 18.23
CA ASP A 115 -4.11 -16.39 18.53
C ASP A 115 -4.15 -17.42 17.37
N THR A 116 -4.97 -17.20 16.34
CA THR A 116 -5.25 -18.16 15.26
C THR A 116 -5.15 -17.61 13.84
N GLU A 117 -4.97 -16.31 13.71
CA GLU A 117 -4.65 -15.58 12.48
C GLU A 117 -3.35 -16.15 11.84
N PRO A 118 -3.35 -16.45 10.52
CA PRO A 118 -2.14 -16.79 9.76
C PRO A 118 -1.44 -15.51 9.29
N ASP A 119 -0.10 -15.47 9.31
CA ASP A 119 0.66 -14.28 8.88
C ASP A 119 0.31 -13.88 7.43
N SER A 120 -0.02 -14.88 6.59
CA SER A 120 -0.41 -14.67 5.19
C SER A 120 -1.69 -13.88 4.94
N ILE A 121 -2.53 -13.60 5.95
CA ILE A 121 -3.68 -12.69 5.74
C ILE A 121 -3.21 -11.22 5.62
N ASN A 122 -2.15 -10.85 6.34
CA ASN A 122 -1.59 -9.50 6.30
C ASN A 122 -0.69 -9.31 5.07
N THR A 123 0.09 -10.32 4.68
CA THR A 123 0.84 -10.24 3.41
C THR A 123 -0.09 -10.23 2.19
N TRP A 124 -1.24 -10.92 2.26
CA TRP A 124 -2.30 -10.78 1.27
C TRP A 124 -2.79 -9.33 1.16
N HIS A 125 -3.00 -8.64 2.29
CA HIS A 125 -3.47 -7.25 2.34
C HIS A 125 -2.46 -6.28 1.72
N ASP A 126 -1.17 -6.46 2.02
CA ASP A 126 -0.08 -5.68 1.41
C ASP A 126 0.01 -5.93 -0.11
N ASP A 127 0.02 -7.18 -0.58
CA ASP A 127 0.20 -7.48 -2.01
C ASP A 127 -1.07 -7.20 -2.86
N ILE A 128 -2.28 -7.24 -2.29
CA ILE A 128 -3.50 -6.77 -2.99
C ILE A 128 -3.59 -5.24 -3.03
N ALA A 129 -3.08 -4.54 -2.01
CA ALA A 129 -2.92 -3.09 -2.05
C ALA A 129 -1.90 -2.70 -3.13
N ALA A 130 -0.73 -3.36 -3.16
CA ALA A 130 0.28 -3.16 -4.20
C ALA A 130 -0.25 -3.49 -5.61
N ALA A 131 -1.09 -4.52 -5.76
CA ALA A 131 -1.79 -4.81 -7.01
C ALA A 131 -2.76 -3.70 -7.41
N THR A 132 -3.54 -3.18 -6.47
CA THR A 132 -4.48 -2.08 -6.68
C THR A 132 -3.74 -0.81 -7.10
N ASP A 133 -2.64 -0.48 -6.45
CA ASP A 133 -1.78 0.65 -6.80
C ASP A 133 -1.12 0.50 -8.19
N ALA A 134 -0.64 -0.69 -8.54
CA ALA A 134 -0.09 -0.95 -9.88
C ALA A 134 -1.16 -0.82 -10.98
N ILE A 135 -2.39 -1.28 -10.72
CA ILE A 135 -3.54 -1.08 -11.63
C ILE A 135 -3.88 0.42 -11.72
N ASN A 136 -3.87 1.16 -10.61
CA ASN A 136 -4.16 2.59 -10.57
C ASN A 136 -3.09 3.42 -11.30
N GLN A 137 -1.81 3.07 -11.15
CA GLN A 137 -0.71 3.69 -11.90
C GLN A 137 -0.85 3.44 -13.41
N TRP A 138 -1.16 2.20 -13.82
CA TRP A 138 -1.45 1.87 -15.22
C TRP A 138 -2.69 2.63 -15.73
N ALA A 139 -3.73 2.78 -14.91
CA ALA A 139 -4.92 3.55 -15.26
C ALA A 139 -4.62 5.06 -15.40
N GLN A 140 -3.71 5.63 -14.59
CA GLN A 140 -3.36 7.06 -14.63
C GLN A 140 -2.44 7.43 -15.80
N HIS A 141 -1.45 6.58 -16.12
CA HIS A 141 -0.47 6.88 -17.17
C HIS A 141 -1.03 6.75 -18.59
N ASN A 142 -2.10 5.97 -18.76
CA ASN A 142 -2.66 5.64 -20.06
C ASN A 142 -3.88 6.50 -20.38
N THR A 143 -3.89 7.15 -21.55
CA THR A 143 -4.98 8.06 -21.96
C THR A 143 -5.52 7.72 -23.35
N LEU A 144 -6.81 8.00 -23.59
CA LEU A 144 -7.42 7.83 -24.93
C LEU A 144 -6.84 8.75 -26.00
N ALA A 145 -6.26 9.90 -25.64
CA ALA A 145 -5.61 10.80 -26.57
C ALA A 145 -4.29 10.24 -27.13
N THR A 146 -3.72 9.24 -26.46
CA THR A 146 -2.43 8.61 -26.78
C THR A 146 -2.59 7.11 -27.09
N ALA A 147 -3.81 6.64 -27.37
CA ALA A 147 -4.09 5.22 -27.52
C ALA A 147 -3.64 4.65 -28.88
N ALA A 148 -2.85 3.57 -28.82
CA ALA A 148 -2.41 2.78 -29.95
C ALA A 148 -2.42 1.28 -29.57
N GLU A 149 -2.58 0.40 -30.55
CA GLU A 149 -2.54 -1.05 -30.33
C GLU A 149 -1.10 -1.60 -30.38
N PRO A 150 -0.75 -2.61 -29.56
CA PRO A 150 -1.57 -3.24 -28.52
C PRO A 150 -1.68 -2.40 -27.24
N ALA A 151 -2.66 -2.72 -26.38
CA ALA A 151 -2.76 -2.16 -25.04
C ALA A 151 -1.43 -2.28 -24.24
N PRO A 152 -0.95 -1.21 -23.59
CA PRO A 152 0.31 -1.21 -22.84
C PRO A 152 0.40 -2.31 -21.77
N ALA A 153 1.61 -2.85 -21.60
CA ALA A 153 1.88 -3.93 -20.65
C ALA A 153 1.54 -3.54 -19.20
N SER A 154 1.14 -4.55 -18.41
CA SER A 154 0.64 -4.38 -17.04
C SER A 154 1.32 -5.34 -16.05
N HIS A 155 2.61 -5.61 -16.27
CA HIS A 155 3.31 -6.73 -15.63
C HIS A 155 3.39 -6.62 -14.10
N ASP A 156 3.58 -5.43 -13.55
CA ASP A 156 3.67 -5.23 -12.09
C ASP A 156 2.35 -5.56 -11.39
N ALA A 157 1.22 -5.17 -12.00
CA ALA A 157 -0.11 -5.55 -11.54
C ALA A 157 -0.35 -7.06 -11.65
N GLU A 158 0.07 -7.69 -12.76
CA GLU A 158 -0.06 -9.14 -12.95
C GLU A 158 0.82 -9.95 -11.97
N ALA A 159 1.99 -9.42 -11.60
CA ALA A 159 2.87 -10.01 -10.60
C ALA A 159 2.27 -9.90 -9.18
N ALA A 160 1.85 -8.69 -8.78
CA ALA A 160 1.24 -8.46 -7.46
C ALA A 160 -0.06 -9.27 -7.27
N LEU A 161 -0.95 -9.28 -8.28
CA LEU A 161 -2.16 -10.13 -8.29
C LEU A 161 -1.83 -11.63 -8.19
N THR A 162 -0.63 -12.06 -8.54
CA THR A 162 -0.19 -13.47 -8.47
C THR A 162 0.38 -13.83 -7.11
N LYS A 163 1.06 -12.89 -6.43
CA LYS A 163 1.40 -13.05 -5.01
C LYS A 163 0.15 -13.06 -4.13
N ALA A 164 -0.78 -12.12 -4.33
CA ALA A 164 -2.03 -12.09 -3.57
C ALA A 164 -2.88 -13.38 -3.77
N ASP A 165 -2.88 -13.99 -4.97
CA ASP A 165 -3.52 -15.30 -5.17
C ASP A 165 -2.78 -16.42 -4.41
N GLN A 166 -1.44 -16.37 -4.37
CA GLN A 166 -0.61 -17.32 -3.61
C GLN A 166 -0.81 -17.17 -2.09
N ASP A 167 -1.01 -15.96 -1.57
CA ASP A 167 -1.21 -15.75 -0.15
C ASP A 167 -2.63 -16.08 0.33
N ALA A 168 -3.65 -15.88 -0.51
CA ALA A 168 -4.96 -16.47 -0.27
C ALA A 168 -4.88 -18.02 -0.14
N ALA A 169 -4.03 -18.67 -0.93
CA ALA A 169 -3.76 -20.11 -0.79
C ALA A 169 -2.90 -20.45 0.45
N ASN A 170 -2.03 -19.56 0.93
CA ASN A 170 -1.29 -19.73 2.18
C ASN A 170 -2.22 -19.59 3.41
N VAL A 171 -3.21 -18.69 3.37
CA VAL A 171 -4.27 -18.57 4.39
C VAL A 171 -5.06 -19.87 4.50
N ALA A 172 -5.43 -20.49 3.36
CA ALA A 172 -6.09 -21.81 3.35
C ALA A 172 -5.20 -22.91 3.99
N ALA A 173 -3.90 -22.90 3.69
CA ALA A 173 -2.94 -23.81 4.29
C ALA A 173 -2.76 -23.56 5.81
N GLY A 174 -2.95 -22.32 6.27
CA GLY A 174 -2.74 -21.91 7.66
C GLY A 174 -1.26 -21.64 7.96
N LYS A 175 -0.61 -20.88 7.06
CA LYS A 175 0.78 -20.41 7.18
C LYS A 175 0.80 -18.93 7.51
#